data_AF-A0A9E1RR83-F1
#
_entry.id   AF-A0A9E1RR83-F1
#
_cell.length_a   1.000
_cell.length_b   1.000
_cell.length_c   1.000
_cell.angle_alpha   90.00
_cell.angle_beta   90.00
_cell.angle_gamma   90.00
#
_symmetry.space_group_name_H-M   'P 1'
#
loop_
_entity.id
_entity.type
_entity.pdbx_description
1 polymer ?
#
loop_
_entity_poly.entity_id
_entity_poly.type
_entity_poly.pdbx_seq_one_letter_code
_entity_poly.pdbx_strand_id
1 'polypeptide(L)'
;HTRFAHLFAVEDADAPRAERIRSHVRARVELIGVASGLLRIARSRALGHETLVEGIANLRYQFAAQTKKRFAADLDQLTPIQAANLLAVIDATTSPEAFDVMSSAHARSARQITTTWNTALEALISHWTRDTNETT
;
A
#
# COMPACT_ATOMS: atom_id res chain seq x y z
N HIS A 1 -18.29 -2.83 4.61
CA HIS A 1 -18.49 -2.12 5.90
C HIS A 1 -18.20 -0.64 5.69
N THR A 2 -19.21 0.23 5.81
CA THR A 2 -19.18 1.65 5.43
C THR A 2 -18.16 2.50 6.23
N ARG A 3 -17.80 2.05 7.44
CA ARG A 3 -16.90 2.73 8.37
C ARG A 3 -15.50 3.03 7.80
N PHE A 4 -14.96 2.16 6.94
CA PHE A 4 -13.60 2.31 6.40
C PHE A 4 -13.56 2.75 4.94
N ALA A 5 -14.71 3.02 4.32
CA ALA A 5 -14.80 3.38 2.91
C ALA A 5 -13.98 4.63 2.57
N HIS A 6 -13.96 5.62 3.47
CA HIS A 6 -13.17 6.84 3.33
C HIS A 6 -11.64 6.58 3.24
N LEU A 7 -11.15 5.49 3.84
CA LEU A 7 -9.73 5.12 3.77
C LEU A 7 -9.34 4.52 2.40
N PHE A 8 -10.31 4.18 1.55
CA PHE A 8 -10.11 3.73 0.16
C PHE A 8 -10.34 4.85 -0.86
N ALA A 9 -10.87 6.00 -0.44
CA ALA A 9 -11.01 7.16 -1.32
C ALA A 9 -9.62 7.65 -1.78
N VAL A 10 -9.60 8.17 -3.01
CA VAL A 10 -8.42 8.82 -3.61
C VAL A 10 -8.93 10.11 -4.24
N GLU A 11 -8.71 11.19 -3.52
CA GLU A 11 -9.04 12.57 -3.90
C GLU A 11 -7.76 13.36 -4.23
N ASP A 12 -6.60 12.76 -3.94
CA ASP A 12 -5.27 13.32 -4.04
C ASP A 12 -4.50 12.82 -5.28
N ALA A 13 -5.18 12.22 -6.25
CA ALA A 13 -4.52 11.63 -7.43
C ALA A 13 -3.72 12.68 -8.23
N ASP A 14 -4.19 13.92 -8.27
CA ASP A 14 -3.54 15.04 -8.98
C ASP A 14 -2.58 15.85 -8.08
N ALA A 15 -2.44 15.48 -6.81
CA ALA A 15 -1.54 16.15 -5.89
C ALA A 15 -0.07 15.85 -6.21
N PRO A 16 0.89 16.68 -5.74
CA PRO A 16 2.31 16.40 -5.88
C PRO A 16 2.66 15.02 -5.30
N ARG A 17 3.58 14.29 -5.96
CA ARG A 17 4.00 12.92 -5.58
C ARG A 17 4.22 12.74 -4.07
N ALA A 18 4.96 13.66 -3.44
CA ALA A 18 5.26 13.59 -2.02
C ALA A 18 4.01 13.64 -1.13
N GLU A 19 2.96 14.36 -1.56
CA GLU A 19 1.67 14.40 -0.86
C GLU A 19 0.90 13.08 -1.02
N ARG A 20 0.87 12.53 -2.23
CA ARG A 20 0.26 11.23 -2.52
C ARG A 20 0.91 10.12 -1.70
N ILE A 21 2.24 10.10 -1.60
CA ILE A 21 2.98 9.15 -0.75
C ILE A 21 2.55 9.27 0.71
N ARG A 22 2.55 10.48 1.27
CA ARG A 22 2.16 10.69 2.67
C ARG A 22 0.73 10.26 2.96
N SER A 23 -0.20 10.61 2.07
CA SER A 23 -1.60 10.24 2.16
C SER A 23 -1.81 8.72 2.07
N HIS A 24 -1.12 8.07 1.13
CA HIS A 24 -1.12 6.60 1.01
C HIS A 24 -0.65 5.90 2.27
N VAL A 25 0.53 6.30 2.78
CA VAL A 25 1.12 5.71 3.98
C VAL A 25 0.23 5.94 5.19
N ARG A 26 -0.33 7.15 5.35
CA ARG A 26 -1.28 7.46 6.43
C ARG A 26 -2.50 6.54 6.37
N ALA A 27 -3.15 6.43 5.21
CA ALA A 27 -4.33 5.59 5.04
C ALA A 27 -4.04 4.12 5.35
N ARG A 28 -2.88 3.60 4.90
CA ARG A 28 -2.44 2.22 5.19
C ARG A 28 -2.18 2.00 6.68
N VAL A 29 -1.41 2.87 7.33
CA VAL A 29 -1.09 2.74 8.75
C VAL A 29 -2.34 2.88 9.62
N GLU A 30 -3.27 3.78 9.28
CA GLU A 30 -4.53 3.95 9.99
C GLU A 30 -5.42 2.70 9.86
N LEU A 31 -5.63 2.23 8.62
CA LEU A 31 -6.46 1.06 8.35
C LEU A 31 -5.88 -0.20 9.00
N ILE A 32 -4.58 -0.43 8.85
CA ILE A 32 -3.91 -1.60 9.42
C ILE A 32 -3.82 -1.46 10.94
N GLY A 33 -3.55 -0.28 11.48
CA GLY A 33 -3.52 -0.04 12.93
C GLY A 33 -4.82 -0.44 13.61
N VAL A 34 -5.96 -0.04 13.03
CA VAL A 34 -7.29 -0.39 13.54
C VAL A 34 -7.63 -1.87 13.31
N ALA A 35 -7.20 -2.46 12.19
CA ALA A 35 -7.60 -3.81 11.79
C ALA A 35 -6.58 -4.92 12.12
N SER A 36 -5.38 -4.59 12.61
CA SER A 36 -4.21 -5.50 12.67
C SER A 36 -4.48 -6.82 13.40
N GLY A 37 -5.09 -6.76 14.59
CA GLY A 37 -5.46 -7.96 15.35
C GLY A 37 -6.46 -8.86 14.60
N LEU A 38 -7.45 -8.25 13.95
CA LEU A 38 -8.47 -8.96 13.19
C LEU A 38 -7.88 -9.55 11.89
N LEU A 39 -7.04 -8.81 11.18
CA LEU A 39 -6.34 -9.28 9.99
C LEU A 39 -5.37 -10.43 10.29
N ARG A 40 -4.73 -10.42 11.46
CA ARG A 40 -3.87 -11.53 11.90
C ARG A 40 -4.68 -12.80 12.14
N ILE A 41 -5.80 -12.69 12.86
CA ILE A 41 -6.69 -13.84 13.14
C ILE A 41 -7.35 -14.35 11.86
N ALA A 42 -7.82 -13.45 10.99
CA ALA A 42 -8.43 -13.83 9.72
C ALA A 42 -7.46 -14.64 8.86
N ARG A 43 -6.19 -14.23 8.78
CA ARG A 43 -5.16 -14.96 8.04
C ARG A 43 -4.83 -16.32 8.65
N SER A 44 -4.70 -16.43 9.97
CA SER A 44 -4.41 -17.72 10.61
C SER A 44 -5.54 -18.74 10.44
N ARG A 45 -6.77 -18.27 10.22
CA ARG A 45 -7.96 -19.10 10.03
C ARG A 45 -8.39 -19.26 8.56
N ALA A 46 -7.81 -18.52 7.63
CA ALA A 46 -8.22 -18.52 6.23
C ALA A 46 -8.15 -19.91 5.58
N LEU A 47 -7.16 -20.73 5.95
CA LEU A 47 -6.99 -22.09 5.43
C LEU A 47 -8.18 -23.03 5.75
N GLY A 48 -9.01 -22.68 6.75
CA GLY A 48 -10.20 -23.45 7.12
C GLY A 48 -11.54 -22.80 6.76
N HIS A 49 -11.53 -21.61 6.15
CA HIS A 49 -12.76 -20.83 5.93
C HIS A 49 -12.71 -20.03 4.62
N GLU A 50 -13.40 -20.53 3.59
CA GLU A 50 -13.46 -19.94 2.24
C GLU A 50 -13.91 -18.47 2.24
N THR A 51 -14.92 -18.12 3.05
CA THR A 51 -15.40 -16.73 3.19
C THR A 51 -14.31 -15.77 3.70
N LEU A 52 -13.37 -16.24 4.53
CA LEU A 52 -12.23 -15.43 4.98
C LEU A 52 -11.21 -15.25 3.86
N VAL A 53 -10.98 -16.29 3.03
CA VAL A 53 -10.11 -16.21 1.85
C VAL A 53 -10.65 -15.16 0.87
N GLU A 54 -11.94 -15.22 0.55
CA GLU A 54 -12.60 -14.25 -0.33
C GLU A 54 -12.53 -12.83 0.24
N GLY A 55 -12.80 -12.67 1.54
CA GLY A 55 -12.70 -11.37 2.21
C GLY A 55 -11.30 -10.76 2.14
N ILE A 56 -10.25 -11.58 2.35
CA ILE A 56 -8.85 -11.15 2.23
C ILE A 56 -8.51 -10.80 0.78
N ALA A 57 -8.94 -11.60 -0.19
CA ALA A 57 -8.72 -11.35 -1.61
C ALA A 57 -9.38 -10.03 -2.05
N ASN A 58 -10.63 -9.79 -1.64
CA ASN A 58 -11.34 -8.54 -1.92
C ASN A 58 -10.64 -7.33 -1.28
N LEU A 59 -10.14 -7.45 -0.05
CA LEU A 59 -9.37 -6.39 0.59
C LEU A 59 -8.09 -6.07 -0.19
N ARG A 60 -7.35 -7.10 -0.62
CA ARG A 60 -6.14 -6.92 -1.44
C ARG A 60 -6.44 -6.27 -2.79
N TYR A 61 -7.55 -6.67 -3.42
CA TYR A 61 -8.03 -6.04 -4.65
C TYR A 61 -8.32 -4.54 -4.45
N GLN A 62 -9.00 -4.18 -3.35
CA GLN A 62 -9.28 -2.77 -3.05
C GLN A 62 -8.01 -1.97 -2.76
N PHE A 63 -7.01 -2.56 -2.10
CA PHE A 63 -5.71 -1.92 -1.92
C PHE A 63 -5.02 -1.65 -3.25
N ALA A 64 -4.93 -2.64 -4.12
CA ALA A 64 -4.30 -2.49 -5.43
C ALA A 64 -5.01 -1.44 -6.30
N ALA A 65 -6.35 -1.45 -6.31
CA ALA A 65 -7.13 -0.45 -7.03
C ALA A 65 -6.88 0.97 -6.51
N GLN A 66 -6.81 1.15 -5.19
CA GLN A 66 -6.49 2.44 -4.58
C GLN A 66 -5.07 2.90 -4.93
N THR A 67 -4.08 2.01 -4.78
CA THR A 67 -2.68 2.31 -5.09
C THR A 67 -2.53 2.71 -6.56
N LYS A 68 -3.15 1.94 -7.47
CA LYS A 68 -3.16 2.24 -8.90
C LYS A 68 -3.75 3.62 -9.19
N LYS A 69 -4.91 3.94 -8.60
CA LYS A 69 -5.56 5.24 -8.81
C LYS A 69 -4.70 6.39 -8.29
N ARG A 70 -4.10 6.25 -7.11
CA ARG A 70 -3.31 7.32 -6.47
C ARG A 70 -2.00 7.58 -7.19
N PHE A 71 -1.34 6.56 -7.71
CA PHE A 71 -0.04 6.71 -8.38
C PHE A 71 -0.14 6.67 -9.91
N ALA A 72 -1.32 6.89 -10.49
CA ALA A 72 -1.54 6.85 -11.94
C ALA A 72 -0.52 7.70 -12.71
N ALA A 73 -0.29 8.95 -12.30
CA ALA A 73 0.66 9.83 -12.98
C ALA A 73 2.13 9.35 -12.94
N ASP A 74 2.51 8.53 -11.94
CA ASP A 74 3.84 7.90 -11.90
C ASP A 74 3.88 6.62 -12.74
N LEU A 75 2.78 5.84 -12.72
CA LEU A 75 2.65 4.57 -13.45
C LEU A 75 2.54 4.79 -14.98
N ASP A 76 1.89 5.87 -15.42
CA ASP A 76 1.68 6.19 -16.84
C ASP A 76 2.99 6.55 -17.56
N GLN A 77 4.08 6.81 -16.82
CA GLN A 77 5.42 7.05 -17.38
C GLN A 77 6.15 5.74 -17.73
N LEU A 78 5.62 4.59 -17.30
CA LEU A 78 6.30 3.30 -17.36
C LEU A 78 5.67 2.40 -18.44
N THR A 79 6.44 1.40 -18.90
CA THR A 79 5.84 0.30 -19.68
C THR A 79 4.81 -0.47 -18.83
N PRO A 80 3.84 -1.18 -19.44
CA PRO A 80 2.83 -1.93 -18.68
C PRO A 80 3.42 -2.93 -17.67
N ILE A 81 4.53 -3.59 -18.03
CA ILE A 81 5.23 -4.52 -17.13
C ILE A 81 5.87 -3.77 -15.97
N GLN A 82 6.54 -2.65 -16.24
CA GLN A 82 7.16 -1.85 -15.19
C GLN A 82 6.12 -1.27 -14.23
N ALA A 83 5.01 -0.74 -14.75
CA ALA A 83 3.89 -0.25 -13.96
C ALA A 83 3.29 -1.34 -13.06
N ALA A 84 3.09 -2.54 -13.60
CA ALA A 84 2.59 -3.69 -12.82
C ALA A 84 3.57 -4.09 -11.70
N ASN A 85 4.87 -4.09 -11.98
CA ASN A 85 5.91 -4.40 -10.98
C ASN A 85 5.99 -3.33 -9.88
N LEU A 86 5.95 -2.04 -10.26
CA LEU A 86 5.95 -0.93 -9.29
C LEU A 86 4.70 -0.97 -8.40
N LEU A 87 3.53 -1.21 -8.98
CA LEU A 87 2.29 -1.37 -8.22
C LEU A 87 2.41 -2.52 -7.20
N ALA A 88 2.90 -3.68 -7.64
CA ALA A 88 3.06 -4.86 -6.79
C ALA A 88 4.01 -4.61 -5.61
N VAL A 89 5.14 -3.92 -5.83
CA VAL A 89 6.10 -3.65 -4.74
C VAL A 89 5.60 -2.58 -3.76
N ILE A 90 4.84 -1.57 -4.22
CA ILE A 90 4.20 -0.58 -3.34
C ILE A 90 3.18 -1.29 -2.43
N ASP A 91 2.33 -2.15 -3.00
CA ASP A 91 1.35 -2.91 -2.24
C ASP A 91 2.01 -3.87 -1.24
N ALA A 92 3.06 -4.59 -1.65
CA ALA A 92 3.80 -5.49 -0.77
C ALA A 92 4.47 -4.74 0.40
N THR A 93 5.10 -3.60 0.10
CA THR A 93 5.80 -2.76 1.09
C THR A 93 4.84 -2.17 2.12
N THR A 94 3.63 -1.79 1.70
CA THR A 94 2.60 -1.19 2.55
C THR A 94 1.51 -2.17 2.98
N SER A 95 1.83 -3.47 2.99
CA SER A 95 0.90 -4.54 3.32
C SER A 95 0.68 -4.71 4.84
N PRO A 96 -0.43 -5.33 5.26
CA PRO A 96 -0.61 -5.78 6.64
C PRO A 96 0.51 -6.70 7.13
N GLU A 97 1.06 -7.55 6.25
CA GLU A 97 2.20 -8.42 6.52
C GLU A 97 3.44 -7.61 6.89
N ALA A 98 3.81 -6.62 6.07
CA ALA A 98 4.97 -5.76 6.32
C ALA A 98 4.80 -4.97 7.63
N PHE A 99 3.59 -4.46 7.88
CA PHE A 99 3.29 -3.78 9.14
C PHE A 99 3.46 -4.71 10.36
N ASP A 100 2.94 -5.93 10.29
CA ASP A 100 3.01 -6.91 11.40
C ASP A 100 4.46 -7.34 11.65
N VAL A 101 5.28 -7.52 10.61
CA VAL A 101 6.72 -7.78 10.74
C VAL A 101 7.43 -6.60 11.41
N MET A 102 7.22 -5.37 10.91
CA MET A 102 7.88 -4.18 11.47
C MET A 102 7.47 -3.91 12.93
N SER A 103 6.19 -4.09 13.26
CA SER A 103 5.68 -3.86 14.61
C SER A 103 6.04 -4.99 15.57
N SER A 104 5.75 -6.24 15.21
CA SER A 104 5.90 -7.39 16.12
C SER A 104 7.34 -7.91 16.20
N ALA A 105 8.06 -7.99 15.08
CA ALA A 105 9.43 -8.52 15.06
C ALA A 105 10.49 -7.44 15.30
N HIS A 106 10.24 -6.20 14.85
CA HIS A 106 11.23 -5.11 14.95
C HIS A 106 10.83 -4.01 15.95
N ALA A 107 9.71 -4.17 16.68
CA ALA A 107 9.23 -3.22 17.68
C ALA A 107 9.15 -1.76 17.16
N ARG A 108 8.80 -1.58 15.89
CA ARG A 108 8.62 -0.25 15.31
C ARG A 108 7.23 0.27 15.65
N SER A 109 7.17 1.49 16.19
CA SER A 109 5.90 2.20 16.39
C SER A 109 5.26 2.59 15.06
N ALA A 110 3.94 2.84 15.05
CA ALA A 110 3.22 3.32 13.87
C ALA A 110 3.87 4.59 13.27
N ARG A 111 4.36 5.50 14.10
CA ARG A 111 5.09 6.70 13.65
C ARG A 111 6.39 6.35 12.93
N GLN A 112 7.17 5.41 13.46
CA GLN A 112 8.41 4.96 12.81
C GLN A 112 8.11 4.25 11.49
N ILE A 113 7.08 3.39 11.46
CA ILE A 113 6.63 2.72 10.22
C ILE A 113 6.21 3.75 9.17
N THR A 114 5.43 4.77 9.55
CA THR A 114 5.05 5.87 8.66
C THR A 114 6.27 6.57 8.06
N THR A 115 7.25 6.95 8.89
CA THR A 115 8.48 7.57 8.39
C THR A 115 9.24 6.65 7.44
N THR A 116 9.43 5.39 7.81
CA THR A 116 10.14 4.40 6.99
C THR A 116 9.45 4.15 5.66
N TRP A 117 8.14 3.99 5.63
CA TRP A 117 7.39 3.77 4.40
C TRP A 117 7.38 5.01 3.50
N ASN A 118 7.27 6.22 4.05
CA ASN A 118 7.40 7.44 3.25
C ASN A 118 8.77 7.48 2.55
N THR A 119 9.86 7.21 3.27
CA THR A 119 11.22 7.16 2.69
C THR A 119 11.34 6.08 1.63
N ALA A 120 10.83 4.87 1.91
CA ALA A 120 10.92 3.74 0.99
C ALA A 120 10.14 3.99 -0.31
N LEU A 121 8.91 4.51 -0.22
CA LEU A 121 8.09 4.79 -1.40
C LEU A 121 8.67 5.94 -2.24
N GLU A 122 9.20 6.99 -1.60
CA GLU A 122 9.88 8.06 -2.33
C GLU A 122 11.08 7.52 -3.11
N ALA A 123 11.93 6.70 -2.47
CA ALA A 123 13.08 6.09 -3.13
C ALA A 123 12.67 5.16 -4.28
N LEU A 124 11.67 4.29 -4.06
CA LEU A 124 11.17 3.35 -5.07
C LEU A 124 10.59 4.09 -6.28
N ILE A 125 9.64 5.00 -6.07
CA ILE A 125 8.96 5.70 -7.17
C ILE A 125 9.96 6.59 -7.94
N SER A 126 10.86 7.28 -7.23
CA SER A 126 11.86 8.12 -7.87
C SER A 126 12.92 7.34 -8.63
N HIS A 127 13.25 6.10 -8.25
CA HIS A 127 14.13 5.24 -9.06
C HIS A 127 13.46 4.83 -10.37
N TRP A 128 12.24 4.31 -10.31
CA TRP A 128 11.55 3.75 -11.49
C TRP A 128 11.17 4.83 -12.52
N THR A 129 10.82 6.03 -12.06
CA THR A 129 10.46 7.17 -12.94
C THR A 129 11.66 7.99 -13.42
N ARG A 130 12.86 7.78 -12.86
CA ARG A 130 14.09 8.41 -13.37
C ARG A 130 14.68 7.64 -14.53
N ASP A 131 14.71 6.32 -14.44
CA ASP A 131 15.28 5.44 -15.48
C ASP A 131 14.56 5.61 -16.84
N THR A 132 13.29 6.02 -16.84
CA THR A 132 12.55 6.37 -18.06
C THR A 132 12.99 7.67 -18.72
N ASN A 133 13.50 8.65 -17.95
CA ASN A 133 13.96 9.93 -18.47
C ASN A 133 15.40 9.90 -18.99
N GLU A 134 16.19 8.89 -18.62
CA GLU A 134 17.58 8.71 -19.09
C GLU A 134 17.69 7.85 -20.35
N THR A 135 16.57 7.27 -20.82
CA THR A 135 16.52 6.41 -22.02
C THR A 135 15.92 7.12 -23.25
N THR A 136 15.81 8.45 -23.22
CA THR A 136 15.38 9.29 -24.38
C THR A 136 16.55 10.13 -24.88
#